data_AF-A0A1Q2YDL0-F1
#
_entry.id   AF-A0A1Q2YDL0-F1
#
_cell.length_a   1.000
_cell.length_b   1.000
_cell.length_c   1.000
_cell.angle_alpha   90.00
_cell.angle_beta   90.00
_cell.angle_gamma   90.00
#
_symmetry.space_group_name_H-M   'P 1'
#
loop_
_entity.id
_entity.type
_entity.pdbx_description
1 polymer ?
#
loop_
_entity_poly.entity_id
_entity_poly.type
_entity_poly.pdbx_seq_one_letter_code
_entity_poly.pdbx_strand_id
1 'polypeptide(L)'
;MSFPVAGLIHEYAPRHIAVSANMMMSKEELEESLRVANDLITKGRSEEIMPFRFIKSFFNTPINAYRWNSLMAVRGDDDFFSPDLEDADFATTFGSFDKPFLVLYSGSDEYVPKWLDKEALLDRWAKVAGANWSQYSTVVEGALHNIGEGSTNNAQKNAVDAVIKFIQST
;
A
#
# COMPACT_ATOMS: atom_id res chain seq x y z
N MET A 1 -31.06 12.17 6.09
CA MET A 1 -30.53 10.85 6.51
C MET A 1 -29.07 10.82 6.12
N SER A 2 -28.15 10.99 7.08
CA SER A 2 -26.72 10.77 6.85
C SER A 2 -26.49 9.28 7.07
N PHE A 3 -26.05 8.58 6.03
CA PHE A 3 -25.44 7.27 6.23
C PHE A 3 -24.08 7.53 6.91
N PRO A 4 -23.80 6.95 8.08
CA PRO A 4 -22.45 6.99 8.62
C PRO A 4 -21.58 6.20 7.64
N VAL A 5 -20.64 6.87 6.97
CA VAL A 5 -19.60 6.19 6.23
C VAL A 5 -18.70 5.53 7.29
N ALA A 6 -18.94 4.26 7.60
CA ALA A 6 -17.92 3.40 8.18
C ALA A 6 -16.76 3.41 7.16
N GLY A 7 -15.58 3.90 7.57
CA GLY A 7 -14.48 4.10 6.64
C GLY A 7 -13.97 2.75 6.17
N LEU A 8 -14.28 2.33 4.96
CA LEU A 8 -13.69 1.12 4.39
C LEU A 8 -12.37 1.52 3.71
N ILE A 9 -11.23 1.11 4.27
CA ILE A 9 -9.97 1.14 3.51
C ILE A 9 -9.97 -0.14 2.67
N HIS A 10 -10.64 -0.05 1.53
CA HIS A 10 -10.69 -1.12 0.54
C HIS A 10 -9.49 -0.99 -0.40
N GLU A 11 -8.31 -1.30 0.11
CA GLU A 11 -7.16 -1.55 -0.75
C GLU A 11 -6.90 -3.04 -0.73
N TYR A 12 -7.23 -3.69 -1.85
CA TYR A 12 -6.78 -5.05 -2.08
C TYR A 12 -5.25 -4.98 -2.17
N ALA A 13 -4.63 -5.36 -1.05
CA ALA A 13 -3.21 -5.19 -0.76
C ALA A 13 -2.73 -3.73 -0.74
N PRO A 14 -2.61 -3.11 0.46
CA PRO A 14 -1.84 -1.88 0.63
C PRO A 14 -0.45 -2.05 0.02
N ARG A 15 -0.30 -1.58 -1.22
CA ARG A 15 0.86 -1.92 -2.03
C ARG A 15 1.96 -0.96 -1.65
N HIS A 16 3.01 -1.51 -1.07
CA HIS A 16 4.26 -0.82 -0.85
C HIS A 16 4.96 -0.59 -2.19
N ILE A 17 4.60 0.44 -2.96
CA ILE A 17 5.12 0.62 -4.33
C ILE A 17 6.65 0.66 -4.34
N ALA A 18 7.27 1.34 -3.38
CA ALA A 18 8.71 1.34 -3.17
C ALA A 18 9.29 -0.08 -2.94
N VAL A 19 8.64 -0.91 -2.13
CA VAL A 19 9.08 -2.29 -1.86
C VAL A 19 8.82 -3.21 -3.07
N SER A 20 7.68 -3.07 -3.74
CA SER A 20 7.36 -3.79 -4.98
C SER A 20 8.36 -3.44 -6.09
N ALA A 21 8.87 -2.21 -6.13
CA ALA A 21 9.88 -1.78 -7.10
C ALA A 21 11.15 -2.63 -7.01
N ASN A 22 11.56 -3.04 -5.80
CA ASN A 22 12.69 -3.95 -5.60
C ASN A 22 12.50 -5.35 -6.20
N MET A 23 11.27 -5.72 -6.60
CA MET A 23 11.00 -6.98 -7.31
C MET A 23 11.17 -6.85 -8.83
N MET A 24 11.15 -5.62 -9.37
CA MET A 24 11.11 -5.34 -10.81
C MET A 24 12.33 -4.54 -11.30
N MET A 25 13.02 -3.85 -10.38
CA MET A 25 14.21 -3.03 -10.62
C MET A 25 15.35 -3.52 -9.72
N SER A 26 16.59 -3.37 -10.18
CA SER A 26 17.73 -3.55 -9.27
C SER A 26 17.76 -2.42 -8.24
N LYS A 27 18.40 -2.66 -7.09
CA LYS A 27 18.58 -1.63 -6.07
C LYS A 27 19.29 -0.40 -6.64
N GLU A 28 20.31 -0.60 -7.45
CA GLU A 28 21.09 0.47 -8.09
C GLU A 28 20.22 1.27 -9.08
N GLU A 29 19.36 0.59 -9.85
CA GLU A 29 18.45 1.24 -10.79
C GLU A 29 17.40 2.09 -10.04
N LEU A 30 16.85 1.58 -8.93
CA LEU A 30 15.90 2.30 -8.09
C LEU A 30 16.56 3.54 -7.46
N GLU A 31 17.73 3.38 -6.83
CA GLU A 31 18.50 4.49 -6.24
C GLU A 31 18.86 5.55 -7.28
N GLU A 32 19.27 5.12 -8.48
CA GLU A 32 19.55 6.04 -9.57
C GLU A 32 18.31 6.81 -10.02
N SER A 33 17.17 6.12 -10.15
CA SER A 33 15.90 6.74 -10.55
C SER A 33 15.47 7.81 -9.55
N LEU A 34 15.62 7.55 -8.25
CA LEU A 34 15.31 8.49 -7.18
C LEU A 34 16.25 9.70 -7.21
N ARG A 35 17.55 9.48 -7.45
CA ARG A 35 18.52 10.58 -7.60
C ARG A 35 18.16 11.50 -8.77
N VAL A 36 17.75 10.93 -9.90
CA VAL A 36 17.31 11.71 -11.08
C VAL A 36 16.03 12.48 -10.78
N ALA A 37 15.04 11.85 -10.15
CA ALA A 37 13.79 12.51 -9.76
C ALA A 37 14.06 13.70 -8.81
N ASN A 38 14.89 13.50 -7.79
CA ASN A 38 15.25 14.56 -6.84
C ASN A 38 16.04 15.70 -7.48
N ASP A 39 16.96 15.42 -8.42
CA ASP A 39 17.66 16.46 -9.18
C ASP A 39 16.68 17.33 -10.00
N LEU A 40 15.69 16.71 -10.65
CA LEU A 40 14.65 17.44 -11.37
C LEU A 40 13.79 18.29 -10.42
N ILE A 41 13.34 17.72 -9.31
CA ILE A 41 12.52 18.41 -8.31
C ILE A 41 13.26 19.63 -7.73
N THR A 42 14.50 19.45 -7.29
CA THR A 42 15.31 20.54 -6.69
C THR A 42 15.63 21.66 -7.69
N LYS A 43 15.60 21.37 -9.00
CA LYS A 43 15.73 22.36 -10.09
C LYS A 43 14.40 23.00 -10.51
N GLY A 44 13.30 22.73 -9.80
CA GLY A 44 11.97 23.26 -10.14
C GLY A 44 11.32 22.60 -11.37
N ARG A 45 11.78 21.40 -11.74
CA ARG A 45 11.31 20.62 -12.91
C ARG A 45 10.54 19.37 -12.48
N SER A 46 9.75 19.48 -11.42
CA SER A 46 8.99 18.37 -10.82
C SER A 46 7.99 17.70 -11.78
N GLU A 47 7.47 18.45 -12.76
CA GLU A 47 6.52 17.96 -13.78
C GLU A 47 7.19 17.28 -14.97
N GLU A 48 8.52 17.25 -15.02
CA GLU A 48 9.25 16.61 -16.10
C GLU A 48 9.11 15.08 -16.06
N ILE A 49 8.86 14.48 -17.22
CA ILE A 49 8.72 13.03 -17.36
C ILE A 49 10.05 12.34 -17.09
N MET A 50 10.01 11.31 -16.25
CA MET A 50 11.18 10.50 -15.93
C MET A 50 11.75 9.82 -17.18
N PRO A 51 13.07 9.57 -17.25
CA PRO A 51 13.66 8.82 -18.35
C PRO A 51 12.97 7.46 -18.57
N PHE A 52 12.63 7.17 -19.83
CA PHE A 52 11.87 5.96 -20.20
C PHE A 52 12.49 4.65 -19.68
N ARG A 53 13.82 4.60 -19.55
CA ARG A 53 14.52 3.41 -19.02
C ARG A 53 14.05 3.00 -17.62
N PHE A 54 13.71 3.96 -16.76
CA PHE A 54 13.18 3.68 -15.42
C PHE A 54 11.69 3.32 -15.47
N ILE A 55 10.93 4.05 -16.28
CA ILE A 55 9.49 3.86 -16.44
C ILE A 55 9.15 2.46 -16.96
N LYS A 56 9.91 1.97 -17.96
CA LYS A 56 9.69 0.69 -18.62
C LYS A 56 9.78 -0.49 -17.64
N SER A 57 10.63 -0.39 -16.62
CA SER A 57 10.88 -1.48 -15.66
C SER A 57 9.71 -1.70 -14.69
N PHE A 58 8.86 -0.69 -14.46
CA PHE A 58 7.79 -0.77 -13.45
C PHE A 58 6.38 -0.51 -14.01
N PHE A 59 6.08 0.73 -14.41
CA PHE A 59 4.72 1.12 -14.81
C PHE A 59 4.44 1.04 -16.32
N ASN A 60 5.49 1.06 -17.14
CA ASN A 60 5.40 1.24 -18.60
C ASN A 60 4.43 2.40 -19.01
N THR A 61 4.31 3.41 -18.15
CA THR A 61 3.37 4.53 -18.26
C THR A 61 4.12 5.83 -17.95
N PRO A 62 3.99 6.90 -18.75
CA PRO A 62 4.65 8.18 -18.47
C PRO A 62 4.34 8.71 -17.08
N ILE A 63 5.38 8.96 -16.28
CA ILE A 63 5.28 9.46 -14.90
C ILE A 63 6.30 10.60 -14.74
N ASN A 64 5.87 11.70 -14.12
CA ASN A 64 6.75 12.84 -13.86
C ASN A 64 7.65 12.63 -12.63
N ALA A 65 8.66 13.47 -12.47
CA ALA A 65 9.65 13.36 -11.40
C ALA A 65 9.02 13.40 -10.00
N TYR A 66 8.04 14.28 -9.77
CA TYR A 66 7.32 14.35 -8.49
C TYR A 66 6.61 13.03 -8.18
N ARG A 67 5.76 12.56 -9.10
CA ARG A 67 4.98 11.35 -8.87
C ARG A 67 5.88 10.13 -8.77
N TRP A 68 6.97 10.07 -9.51
CA TRP A 68 7.97 9.01 -9.36
C TRP A 68 8.58 9.01 -7.96
N ASN A 69 9.05 10.16 -7.47
CA ASN A 69 9.61 10.26 -6.11
C ASN A 69 8.57 9.92 -5.04
N SER A 70 7.35 10.43 -5.18
CA SER A 70 6.24 10.19 -4.27
C SER A 70 5.92 8.70 -4.10
N LEU A 71 6.01 7.92 -5.18
CA LEU A 71 5.73 6.48 -5.20
C LEU A 71 6.91 5.60 -4.79
N MET A 72 8.13 6.01 -5.13
CA MET A 72 9.33 5.16 -5.02
C MET A 72 10.18 5.44 -3.80
N ALA A 73 10.10 6.64 -3.22
CA ALA A 73 10.91 7.00 -2.05
C ALA A 73 10.27 6.45 -0.78
N VAL A 74 11.10 5.98 0.15
CA VAL A 74 10.67 5.75 1.54
C VAL A 74 10.22 7.08 2.13
N ARG A 75 9.04 7.10 2.75
CA ARG A 75 8.36 8.32 3.21
C ARG A 75 8.10 9.34 2.08
N GLY A 76 7.92 8.86 0.85
CA GLY A 76 7.29 9.66 -0.20
C GLY A 76 5.82 9.93 0.13
N ASP A 77 5.20 10.90 -0.55
CA ASP A 77 3.83 11.31 -0.23
C ASP A 77 2.79 10.20 -0.48
N ASP A 78 3.13 9.14 -1.21
CA ASP A 78 2.29 7.94 -1.39
C ASP A 78 2.73 6.73 -0.54
N ASP A 79 3.76 6.88 0.28
CA ASP A 79 4.30 5.78 1.10
C ASP A 79 3.54 5.66 2.43
N PHE A 80 2.33 5.10 2.36
CA PHE A 80 1.48 4.90 3.54
C PHE A 80 1.71 3.57 4.26
N PHE A 81 2.32 2.63 3.56
CA PHE A 81 2.23 1.23 3.94
C PHE A 81 3.59 0.60 4.23
N SER A 82 4.70 1.13 3.71
CA SER A 82 5.97 0.39 3.68
C SER A 82 6.41 -0.13 5.05
N PRO A 83 6.99 -1.34 5.13
CA PRO A 83 7.52 -1.90 6.36
C PRO A 83 8.66 -1.05 6.95
N ASP A 84 9.34 -0.27 6.12
CA ASP A 84 10.42 0.66 6.49
C ASP A 84 9.93 1.91 7.24
N LEU A 85 8.61 2.14 7.29
CA LEU A 85 8.00 3.21 8.07
C LEU A 85 8.02 2.87 9.56
N GLU A 86 8.11 3.90 10.40
CA GLU A 86 8.08 3.80 11.85
C GLU A 86 6.65 3.97 12.39
N ASP A 87 6.44 3.57 13.65
CA ASP A 87 5.13 3.72 14.29
C ASP A 87 4.67 5.19 14.35
N ALA A 88 5.61 6.14 14.38
CA ALA A 88 5.32 7.58 14.29
C ALA A 88 4.78 7.99 12.91
N ASP A 89 5.28 7.39 11.83
CA ASP A 89 4.76 7.62 10.48
C ASP A 89 3.32 7.10 10.39
N PHE A 90 3.07 5.86 10.86
CA PHE A 90 1.72 5.28 10.91
C PHE A 90 0.75 6.07 11.80
N ALA A 91 1.24 6.76 12.84
CA ALA A 91 0.38 7.58 13.70
C ALA A 91 -0.22 8.77 12.95
N THR A 92 0.53 9.32 11.99
CA THR A 92 0.05 10.41 11.11
C THR A 92 -0.92 9.93 10.02
N THR A 93 -1.05 8.61 9.83
CA THR A 93 -1.92 8.02 8.81
C THR A 93 -3.00 7.17 9.48
N PHE A 94 -2.73 5.90 9.77
CA PHE A 94 -3.66 4.98 10.43
C PHE A 94 -4.12 5.46 11.80
N GLY A 95 -3.24 6.09 12.58
CA GLY A 95 -3.58 6.65 13.89
C GLY A 95 -4.45 7.92 13.82
N SER A 96 -4.59 8.52 12.62
CA SER A 96 -5.35 9.75 12.41
C SER A 96 -6.79 9.52 11.98
N PHE A 97 -7.19 8.27 11.69
CA PHE A 97 -8.59 7.96 11.42
C PHE A 97 -9.43 8.16 12.69
N ASP A 98 -10.56 8.84 12.55
CA ASP A 98 -11.52 9.15 13.62
C ASP A 98 -12.75 8.22 13.62
N LYS A 99 -12.77 7.23 12.73
CA LYS A 99 -13.86 6.26 12.56
C LYS A 99 -13.31 4.85 12.42
N PRO A 100 -14.11 3.82 12.77
CA PRO A 100 -13.75 2.44 12.51
C PRO A 100 -13.42 2.21 11.04
N PHE A 101 -12.37 1.42 10.81
CA PHE A 101 -11.98 1.00 9.47
C PHE A 101 -11.50 -0.45 9.41
N LEU A 102 -11.73 -1.06 8.25
CA LEU A 102 -11.37 -2.44 7.94
C LEU A 102 -10.21 -2.47 6.96
N VAL A 103 -9.21 -3.31 7.22
CA VAL A 103 -8.09 -3.59 6.32
C VAL A 103 -8.07 -5.08 5.97
N LEU A 104 -8.07 -5.40 4.67
CA LEU A 104 -7.99 -6.76 4.16
C LEU A 104 -6.72 -6.91 3.31
N TYR A 105 -5.67 -7.51 3.88
CA TYR A 105 -4.40 -7.68 3.19
C TYR A 105 -4.40 -8.99 2.40
N SER A 106 -4.13 -8.96 1.09
CA SER A 106 -4.04 -10.18 0.28
C SER A 106 -2.86 -11.08 0.68
N GLY A 107 -3.16 -12.28 1.21
CA GLY A 107 -2.17 -13.22 1.74
C GLY A 107 -1.22 -13.77 0.69
N SER A 108 -1.68 -13.92 -0.55
CA SER A 108 -0.90 -14.43 -1.68
C SER A 108 -0.54 -13.36 -2.72
N ASP A 109 -0.59 -12.07 -2.35
CA ASP A 109 -0.24 -10.97 -3.26
C ASP A 109 1.11 -11.17 -3.98
N GLU A 110 1.05 -11.20 -5.31
CA GLU A 110 2.15 -11.47 -6.23
C GLU A 110 3.15 -10.32 -6.40
N TYR A 111 2.81 -9.13 -5.89
CA TYR A 111 3.63 -7.92 -5.93
C TYR A 111 4.22 -7.55 -4.56
N VAL A 112 4.00 -8.39 -3.56
CA VAL A 112 4.58 -8.26 -2.23
C VAL A 112 5.68 -9.31 -2.06
N PRO A 113 6.89 -8.93 -1.61
CA PRO A 113 7.96 -9.90 -1.42
C PRO A 113 7.61 -10.97 -0.38
N LYS A 114 8.02 -12.22 -0.65
CA LYS A 114 7.75 -13.36 0.23
C LYS A 114 8.40 -13.27 1.62
N TRP A 115 9.41 -12.43 1.78
CA TRP A 115 10.08 -12.23 3.07
C TRP A 115 9.26 -11.36 4.03
N LEU A 116 8.28 -10.62 3.53
CA LEU A 116 7.49 -9.70 4.34
C LEU A 116 6.50 -10.47 5.22
N ASP A 117 6.58 -10.26 6.52
CA ASP A 117 5.60 -10.73 7.49
C ASP A 117 4.39 -9.78 7.52
N LYS A 118 3.34 -10.17 6.79
CA LYS A 118 2.11 -9.37 6.64
C LYS A 118 1.31 -9.28 7.94
N GLU A 119 1.33 -10.32 8.76
CA GLU A 119 0.61 -10.34 10.05
C GLU A 119 1.29 -9.38 11.03
N ALA A 120 2.62 -9.46 11.15
CA ALA A 120 3.37 -8.52 12.00
C ALA A 120 3.21 -7.06 11.55
N LEU A 121 3.11 -6.81 10.24
CA LEU A 121 2.86 -5.46 9.72
C LEU A 121 1.44 -4.97 10.05
N LEU A 122 0.43 -5.83 9.90
CA LEU A 122 -0.95 -5.53 10.32
C LEU A 122 -1.04 -5.24 11.82
N ASP A 123 -0.33 -6.01 12.65
CA ASP A 123 -0.29 -5.78 14.10
C ASP A 123 0.27 -4.40 14.46
N ARG A 124 1.29 -3.93 13.72
CA ARG A 124 1.84 -2.56 13.88
C ARG A 124 0.78 -1.51 13.56
N TRP A 125 0.07 -1.65 12.44
CA TRP A 125 -0.99 -0.72 12.07
C TRP A 125 -2.15 -0.73 13.07
N ALA A 126 -2.59 -1.92 13.50
CA ALA A 126 -3.64 -2.10 14.47
C ALA A 126 -3.32 -1.42 15.81
N LYS A 127 -2.09 -1.59 16.29
CA LYS A 127 -1.61 -0.96 17.53
C LYS A 127 -1.69 0.57 17.47
N VAL A 128 -1.35 1.16 16.33
CA VAL A 128 -1.35 2.61 16.14
C VAL A 128 -2.76 3.16 15.92
N ALA A 129 -3.59 2.43 15.17
CA ALA A 129 -4.99 2.79 14.92
C ALA A 129 -5.91 2.66 16.15
N GLY A 130 -5.55 1.78 17.09
CA GLY A 130 -6.26 1.62 18.36
C GLY A 130 -7.72 1.23 18.18
N ALA A 131 -8.63 1.94 18.86
CA ALA A 131 -10.06 1.62 18.89
C ALA A 131 -10.76 1.69 17.53
N ASN A 132 -10.17 2.38 16.56
CA ASN A 132 -10.70 2.50 15.20
C ASN A 132 -10.31 1.33 14.30
N TRP A 133 -9.40 0.45 14.74
CA TRP A 133 -9.07 -0.75 14.01
C TRP A 133 -10.21 -1.78 14.12
N SER A 134 -10.75 -2.20 12.98
CA SER A 134 -11.73 -3.29 12.95
C SER A 134 -11.10 -4.62 13.36
N GLN A 135 -11.74 -5.32 14.30
CA GLN A 135 -11.39 -6.69 14.68
C GLN A 135 -11.53 -7.71 13.53
N TYR A 136 -12.19 -7.33 12.43
CA TYR A 136 -12.34 -8.17 11.24
C TYR A 136 -11.23 -7.91 10.20
N SER A 137 -10.31 -6.98 10.47
CA SER A 137 -9.14 -6.77 9.61
C SER A 137 -8.22 -7.97 9.69
N THR A 138 -7.72 -8.43 8.56
CA THR A 138 -7.00 -9.71 8.48
C THR A 138 -6.18 -9.84 7.20
N VAL A 139 -5.20 -10.75 7.21
CA VAL A 139 -4.59 -11.27 5.99
C VAL A 139 -5.53 -12.32 5.38
N VAL A 140 -6.05 -12.05 4.17
CA VAL A 140 -6.93 -12.96 3.46
C VAL A 140 -6.09 -14.06 2.79
N GLU A 141 -6.05 -15.22 3.43
CA GLU A 141 -5.30 -16.38 2.95
C GLU A 141 -5.68 -16.75 1.50
N GLY A 142 -4.67 -16.96 0.66
CA GLY A 142 -4.86 -17.40 -0.73
C GLY A 142 -5.37 -16.32 -1.68
N ALA A 143 -5.52 -15.07 -1.22
CA ALA A 143 -5.96 -13.96 -2.06
C ALA A 143 -4.76 -13.37 -2.83
N LEU A 144 -4.87 -13.27 -4.14
CA LEU A 144 -3.96 -12.48 -4.99
C LEU A 144 -4.24 -10.99 -4.84
N HIS A 145 -3.42 -10.14 -5.47
CA HIS A 145 -3.53 -8.68 -5.38
C HIS A 145 -4.94 -8.16 -5.66
N ASN A 146 -5.65 -8.74 -6.62
CA ASN A 146 -6.99 -8.32 -7.00
C ASN A 146 -8.12 -9.23 -6.45
N ILE A 147 -7.78 -10.24 -5.64
CA ILE A 147 -8.69 -11.31 -5.19
C ILE A 147 -9.46 -11.96 -6.36
N GLY A 148 -8.83 -11.98 -7.54
CA GLY A 148 -9.42 -12.44 -8.80
C GLY A 148 -8.98 -13.84 -9.18
N GLU A 149 -8.95 -14.11 -10.48
CA GLU A 149 -8.49 -15.37 -11.06
C GLU A 149 -7.11 -15.76 -10.52
N GLY A 150 -6.97 -17.00 -10.04
CA GLY A 150 -5.76 -17.51 -9.39
C GLY A 150 -5.77 -17.40 -7.86
N SER A 151 -6.69 -16.62 -7.28
CA SER A 151 -6.96 -16.68 -5.83
C SER A 151 -7.65 -17.99 -5.47
N THR A 152 -7.49 -18.43 -4.21
CA THR A 152 -8.20 -19.63 -3.74
C THR A 152 -9.71 -19.41 -3.73
N ASN A 153 -10.49 -20.49 -3.89
CA ASN A 153 -11.96 -20.42 -3.91
C ASN A 153 -12.56 -19.76 -2.65
N ASN A 154 -11.85 -19.82 -1.52
CA ASN A 154 -12.31 -19.24 -0.26
C ASN A 154 -11.88 -17.77 -0.08
N ALA A 155 -10.87 -17.27 -0.80
CA ALA A 155 -10.33 -15.93 -0.60
C ALA A 155 -11.39 -14.84 -0.81
N GLN A 156 -12.11 -14.89 -1.94
CA GLN A 156 -13.17 -13.94 -2.25
C GLN A 156 -14.30 -14.00 -1.21
N LYS A 157 -14.72 -15.21 -0.84
CA LYS A 157 -15.75 -15.42 0.17
C LYS A 157 -15.33 -14.83 1.53
N ASN A 158 -14.11 -15.11 1.97
CA ASN A 158 -13.58 -14.65 3.25
C ASN A 158 -13.48 -13.12 3.30
N ALA A 159 -13.02 -12.49 2.21
CA ALA A 159 -12.97 -11.02 2.10
C ALA A 159 -14.38 -10.41 2.18
N VAL A 160 -15.34 -10.95 1.42
CA VAL A 160 -16.74 -10.49 1.44
C VAL A 160 -17.37 -10.69 2.81
N ASP A 161 -17.16 -11.83 3.46
CA ASP A 161 -17.69 -12.12 4.79
C ASP A 161 -17.13 -11.13 5.83
N ALA A 162 -15.85 -10.76 5.75
CA ALA A 162 -15.24 -9.77 6.63
C ALA A 162 -15.86 -8.37 6.42
N VAL A 163 -16.07 -7.97 5.16
CA VAL A 163 -16.77 -6.72 4.82
C VAL A 163 -18.19 -6.71 5.37
N ILE A 164 -18.96 -7.79 5.18
CA ILE A 164 -20.33 -7.91 5.70
C ILE A 164 -20.35 -7.78 7.22
N LYS A 165 -19.47 -8.51 7.92
CA LYS A 165 -19.37 -8.45 9.39
C LYS A 165 -19.04 -7.05 9.87
N PHE A 166 -18.08 -6.39 9.23
CA PHE A 166 -17.70 -5.02 9.55
C PHE A 166 -18.90 -4.08 9.41
N ILE A 167 -19.56 -4.07 8.26
CA ILE A 167 -20.72 -3.20 7.99
C ILE A 167 -21.86 -3.47 8.98
N GLN A 168 -22.11 -4.73 9.33
CA GLN A 168 -23.17 -5.09 10.31
C GLN A 168 -22.82 -4.73 11.75
N SER A 169 -21.54 -4.52 12.05
CA SER A 169 -21.05 -4.17 13.39
C SER A 169 -20.90 -2.67 13.64
N THR A 170 -21.08 -1.85 12.61
CA THR A 170 -20.94 -0.38 12.66
C THR A 170 -22.30 0.30 12.65
#